data_AF-A0A974Z398-F1
#
_entry.id   AF-A0A974Z398-F1
#
_cell.length_a   1.000
_cell.length_b   1.000
_cell.length_c   1.000
_cell.angle_alpha   90.00
_cell.angle_beta   90.00
_cell.angle_gamma   90.00
#
_symmetry.space_group_name_H-M   'P 1'
#
loop_
_entity.id
_entity.type
_entity.pdbx_description
1 polymer ?
#
loop_
_entity_poly.entity_id
_entity_poly.type
_entity_poly.pdbx_seq_one_letter_code
_entity_poly.pdbx_strand_id
1 'polypeptide(L)' 'MPASSSWQTGVVTAIGPETPHAKTFRLRLAEPRTHRAGQFYVVRLTAPDGYHAQRARRV' A
#
# COMPACT_ATOMS: atom_id res chain seq x y z
N MET A 1 -16.47 1.72 -17.92
CA MET A 1 -14.99 1.60 -17.93
C MET A 1 -14.51 1.60 -16.48
N PRO A 2 -13.65 0.69 -16.02
CA PRO A 2 -13.20 0.74 -14.62
C PRO A 2 -12.43 2.05 -14.41
N ALA A 3 -12.80 2.81 -13.37
CA ALA A 3 -12.15 4.08 -13.05
C ALA A 3 -10.65 3.83 -12.84
N SER A 4 -9.81 4.40 -13.70
CA SER A 4 -8.37 4.42 -13.52
C SER A 4 -8.06 5.12 -12.20
N SER A 5 -7.84 4.33 -11.15
CA SER A 5 -7.39 4.87 -9.88
C SER A 5 -5.99 5.42 -10.11
N SER A 6 -5.84 6.74 -10.02
CA SER A 6 -4.55 7.40 -10.12
C SER A 6 -3.67 6.96 -8.96
N TRP A 7 -2.37 6.83 -9.23
CA TRP A 7 -1.38 6.64 -8.18
C TRP A 7 -1.38 7.86 -7.26
N GLN A 8 -1.33 7.62 -5.96
CA GLN A 8 -1.14 8.67 -4.96
C GLN A 8 -0.05 8.25 -3.98
N THR A 9 0.67 9.23 -3.46
CA THR A 9 1.68 9.00 -2.43
C THR A 9 1.00 8.77 -1.08
N GLY A 10 1.39 7.69 -0.40
CA GLY A 10 0.99 7.39 0.96
C GLY A 10 2.17 7.49 1.92
N VAL A 11 1.91 7.95 3.14
CA VAL A 11 2.92 8.00 4.21
C VAL A 11 2.78 6.76 5.09
N VAL A 12 3.86 6.04 5.33
CA VAL A 12 3.88 4.95 6.31
C VAL A 12 3.80 5.55 7.72
N THR A 13 2.73 5.27 8.45
CA THR A 13 2.51 5.80 9.81
C THR A 13 2.89 4.80 10.89
N ALA A 14 2.92 3.50 10.57
CA ALA A 14 3.39 2.47 11.49
C ALA A 14 3.90 1.25 10.72
N ILE A 15 4.85 0.54 11.34
CA ILE A 15 5.39 -0.74 10.87
C ILE A 15 5.31 -1.71 12.04
N GLY A 16 4.58 -2.81 11.87
CA GLY A 16 4.45 -3.89 12.84
C GLY A 16 5.08 -5.18 12.30
N PRO A 17 6.03 -5.82 12.99
CA PRO A 17 6.45 -7.17 12.64
C PRO A 17 5.32 -8.16 12.96
N GLU A 18 5.01 -9.06 12.02
CA GLU A 18 4.03 -10.14 12.23
C GLU A 18 4.75 -11.48 12.40
N THR A 19 5.76 -11.72 11.57
CA THR A 19 6.61 -12.92 11.62
C THR A 19 8.04 -12.54 11.21
N PRO A 20 9.04 -13.45 11.32
CA PRO A 20 10.40 -13.18 10.84
C PRO A 20 10.47 -12.77 9.35
N HIS A 21 9.47 -13.13 8.55
CA HIS A 21 9.42 -12.86 7.11
C HIS A 21 8.26 -11.95 6.68
N ALA A 22 7.43 -11.48 7.63
CA ALA A 22 6.27 -10.65 7.32
C ALA A 22 6.18 -9.44 8.24
N LYS A 23 5.87 -8.29 7.65
CA LYS A 23 5.61 -7.03 8.35
C LYS A 23 4.31 -6.42 7.85
N THR A 24 3.51 -5.89 8.76
CA THR A 24 2.35 -5.07 8.48
C THR A 24 2.77 -3.60 8.41
N PHE A 25 2.36 -2.92 7.35
CA PHE A 25 2.56 -1.49 7.17
C PHE A 25 1.21 -0.78 7.24
N ARG A 26 1.09 0.26 8.06
CA ARG A 26 -0.05 1.18 8.04
C ARG A 26 0.29 2.39 7.20
N LEU A 27 -0.55 2.67 6.21
CA LEU A 27 -0.36 3.74 5.23
C LEU A 27 -1.47 4.78 5.43
N ARG A 28 -1.09 6.05 5.53
CA ARG A 28 -1.99 7.18 5.44
C ARG A 28 -1.94 7.73 4.02
N LEU A 29 -3.06 7.63 3.31
CA LEU A 29 -3.22 8.17 1.96
C LEU A 29 -3.59 9.66 2.03
N ALA A 30 -3.18 10.44 1.03
CA ALA A 30 -3.56 11.84 0.91
C ALA A 30 -5.07 11.97 0.63
N GLU A 31 -5.61 11.08 -0.20
CA GLU A 31 -7.03 10.97 -0.52
C GLU A 31 -7.53 9.56 -0.14
N PRO A 32 -8.07 9.38 1.08
CA PRO A 32 -8.62 8.10 1.51
C PRO A 32 -9.80 7.70 0.62
N ARG A 33 -9.76 6.50 0.06
CA ARG A 33 -10.88 5.93 -0.70
C ARG A 33 -11.60 4.89 0.14
N THR A 34 -12.92 4.91 0.15
CA THR A 34 -13.71 3.89 0.85
C THR A 34 -13.47 2.53 0.19
N HIS A 35 -12.90 1.62 0.98
CA HIS A 35 -12.60 0.26 0.54
C HIS A 35 -13.90 -0.54 0.40
N ARG A 36 -14.11 -1.22 -0.73
CA ARG A 36 -15.14 -2.29 -0.81
C ARG A 36 -14.48 -3.65 -0.58
N ALA A 37 -15.17 -4.53 0.16
CA ALA A 37 -14.72 -5.90 0.36
C ALA A 37 -14.46 -6.59 -0.99
N GLY A 38 -13.29 -7.22 -1.12
CA GLY A 38 -12.85 -7.84 -2.38
C GLY A 38 -11.95 -6.94 -3.25
N GLN A 39 -11.77 -5.67 -2.91
CA GLN A 39 -10.77 -4.82 -3.56
C GLN A 39 -9.36 -5.09 -3.03
N PHE A 40 -8.37 -4.96 -3.89
CA PHE A 40 -6.96 -4.97 -3.54
C PHE A 40 -6.33 -3.63 -3.90
N TYR A 41 -5.33 -3.25 -3.13
CA TYR A 41 -4.48 -2.11 -3.46
C TYR A 41 -3.19 -2.63 -4.07
N VAL A 42 -2.72 -1.95 -5.10
CA VAL A 42 -1.34 -2.12 -5.55
C VAL A 42 -0.51 -1.12 -4.78
N VAL A 43 0.40 -1.61 -3.94
CA VAL A 43 1.33 -0.77 -3.19
C VAL A 43 2.69 -0.86 -3.85
N ARG A 44 3.26 0.30 -4.20
CA ARG A 44 4.65 0.43 -4.64
C ARG A 44 5.43 1.11 -3.52
N LEU A 45 6.36 0.39 -2.91
CA LEU A 45 7.33 0.95 -1.98
C LEU A 45 8.59 1.32 -2.78
N THR A 46 9.11 2.52 -2.54
CA THR A 46 10.38 2.99 -3.10
C THR A 46 11.30 3.28 -1.93
N ALA A 47 12.39 2.53 -1.82
CA ALA A 47 13.43 2.85 -0.85
C ALA A 47 14.35 3.96 -1.40
N PRO A 48 15.05 4.71 -0.53
CA PRO A 48 15.94 5.81 -0.95
C PRO A 48 17.08 5.37 -1.86
N ASP A 49 17.42 4.07 -1.82
CA ASP A 49 18.41 3.41 -2.67
C ASP A 49 17.88 3.04 -4.08
N GLY A 50 16.61 3.35 -4.38
CA GLY A 50 15.98 3.02 -5.65
C GLY A 50 15.33 1.64 -5.72
N TYR A 51 15.33 0.86 -4.63
CA TYR A 51 14.65 -0.43 -4.61
C TYR A 51 13.13 -0.25 -4.66
N HIS A 52 12.49 -0.85 -5.66
CA HIS A 52 11.04 -0.83 -5.84
C HIS A 52 10.43 -2.21 -5.56
N ALA A 53 9.62 -2.31 -4.53
CA ALA A 53 8.77 -3.49 -4.30
C ALA A 53 7.32 -3.16 -4.64
N GLN A 54 6.74 -3.89 -5.58
CA GLN A 54 5.31 -3.81 -5.93
C GLN A 54 4.61 -5.08 -5.46
N ARG A 55 3.56 -4.95 -4.66
CA ARG A 55 2.75 -6.09 -4.24
C ARG A 55 1.27 -5.74 -4.19
N ALA A 56 0.45 -6.60 -4.77
CA ALA A 56 -1.00 -6.53 -4.64
C ALA A 56 -1.39 -7.10 -3.27
N ARG A 57 -2.07 -6.31 -2.44
CA ARG A 57 -2.59 -6.77 -1.14
C ARG A 57 -4.09 -6.58 -1.10
N ARG A 58 -4.81 -7.64 -0.76
CA ARG A 58 -6.24 -7.59 -0.44
C ARG A 58 -6.40 -6.92 0.94
N VAL A 59 -7.25 -5.90 1.02
CA VAL A 59 -7.59 -5.27 2.32
C VAL A 59 -8.53 -6.18 3.10
#